data_AF-A0A399JB91-F1
#
_entry.id   AF-A0A399JB91-F1
#
_cell.length_a   1.000
_cell.length_b   1.000
_cell.length_c   1.000
_cell.angle_alpha   90.00
_cell.angle_beta   90.00
_cell.angle_gamma   90.00
#
_symmetry.space_group_name_H-M   'P 1'
#
loop_
_entity.id
_entity.type
_entity.pdbx_description
1 polymer ?
#
loop_
_entity_poly.entity_id
_entity_poly.type
_entity_poly.pdbx_seq_one_letter_code
_entity_poly.pdbx_strand_id
1 'polypeptide(L)'
;MFTPTAMGTGVSGYEFLMRTRDRQQQLLAQSAPIARDTEQFKSKLKDIQTSDQLMDDRAMLRVALGAFGLDEDINNRAFIKKILDSDLTDGKSLANRLADKRYLAFAKAFNFAGEGGPSLTSTKSAEEVSAQLASIQTADDLLNDPSLLRATLKTFGLEDDRTNTYFLQQVLNSDLGDENSFANRLSDPRYVALAEAFDLAGKARDRDSLYGFATLFADKAADIRTPEALMDEPELLAAALQIFGLQADADDPELIEAVLASDLTDDTSVANTLEDKRYAALANVFDFAAMAEADADPNAEAFTSTLQKVVKTVSARTSQVETPADLFKDISLMLATFEFFDLPSRSDSVPFASRILGSDRNSPTSLLNVYPDQRYRAFADAFNFKDQDAGRTYPAGFAETVVENYLDRQFEIEIGNADPTLRIALSLERDMAQVIAGASTNSSRWYGVLASKPLREVFETAFQLPASFSALDIDRQSAELQARSERLFGTSNVTELAETEALHDVRRRYLLLSNVSSGGAMSSASIVATLLGGSEEQ
;
A
#
# COMPACT_ATOMS: atom_id res chain seq x y z
N MET A 1 7.29 26.35 -28.41
CA MET A 1 6.34 26.46 -27.28
C MET A 1 4.98 26.07 -27.81
N PHE A 2 4.20 25.34 -27.02
CA PHE A 2 2.81 25.07 -27.36
C PHE A 2 2.01 26.38 -27.21
N THR A 3 0.98 26.56 -28.03
CA THR A 3 0.04 27.67 -27.88
C THR A 3 -1.34 27.10 -28.12
N PRO A 4 -2.26 27.17 -27.15
CA PRO A 4 -3.58 26.60 -27.32
C PRO A 4 -4.35 27.37 -28.37
N THR A 5 -5.20 26.66 -29.09
CA THR A 5 -6.15 27.24 -30.04
C THR A 5 -7.54 27.18 -29.43
N ALA A 6 -8.18 28.33 -29.26
CA ALA A 6 -9.59 28.44 -28.92
C ALA A 6 -10.30 29.24 -30.02
N MET A 7 -11.48 28.77 -30.45
CA MET A 7 -12.35 29.54 -31.35
C MET A 7 -13.56 30.03 -30.57
N GLY A 8 -13.70 31.35 -30.45
CA GLY A 8 -14.76 31.97 -29.67
C GLY A 8 -14.45 32.07 -28.17
N THR A 9 -15.42 32.54 -27.40
CA THR A 9 -15.35 32.72 -25.93
C THR A 9 -16.52 31.99 -25.26
N GLY A 10 -16.48 31.87 -23.94
CA GLY A 10 -17.56 31.28 -23.15
C GLY A 10 -17.88 29.85 -23.59
N VAL A 11 -19.18 29.54 -23.80
CA VAL A 11 -19.65 28.19 -24.17
C VAL A 11 -19.05 27.72 -25.49
N SER A 12 -19.05 28.57 -26.52
CA SER A 12 -18.53 28.22 -27.84
C SER A 12 -17.03 27.90 -27.83
N GLY A 13 -16.26 28.66 -27.04
CA GLY A 13 -14.84 28.41 -26.82
C GLY A 13 -14.61 27.09 -26.09
N TYR A 14 -15.39 26.83 -25.03
CA TYR A 14 -15.29 25.60 -24.26
C TYR A 14 -15.64 24.35 -25.09
N GLU A 15 -16.74 24.36 -25.86
CA GLU A 15 -17.11 23.24 -26.72
C GLU A 15 -16.06 22.96 -27.80
N PHE A 16 -15.50 24.01 -28.41
CA PHE A 16 -14.39 23.86 -29.35
C PHE A 16 -13.17 23.23 -28.69
N LEU A 17 -12.82 23.68 -27.48
CA LEU A 17 -11.73 23.12 -26.71
C LEU A 17 -11.97 21.66 -26.38
N MET A 18 -13.14 21.29 -25.87
CA MET A 18 -13.46 19.90 -25.54
C MET A 18 -13.36 18.98 -26.76
N ARG A 19 -13.84 19.41 -27.93
CA ARG A 19 -13.72 18.64 -29.19
C ARG A 19 -12.28 18.51 -29.70
N THR A 20 -11.41 19.46 -29.37
CA THR A 20 -10.02 19.49 -29.86
C THR A 20 -8.99 19.12 -28.80
N ARG A 21 -9.43 18.84 -27.57
CA ARG A 21 -8.61 18.66 -26.38
C ARG A 21 -7.51 17.62 -26.61
N ASP A 22 -7.88 16.40 -27.01
CA ASP A 22 -6.94 15.30 -27.19
C ASP A 22 -5.80 15.66 -28.16
N ARG A 23 -6.15 16.27 -29.30
CA ARG A 23 -5.16 16.71 -30.29
C ARG A 23 -4.26 17.81 -29.73
N GLN A 24 -4.82 18.77 -29.01
CA GLN A 24 -4.05 19.86 -28.43
C GLN A 24 -3.13 19.35 -27.30
N GLN A 25 -3.58 18.41 -26.49
CA GLN A 25 -2.78 17.77 -25.45
C GLN A 25 -1.64 16.93 -26.01
N GLN A 26 -1.86 16.22 -27.13
CA GLN A 26 -0.78 15.54 -27.85
C GLN A 26 0.30 16.52 -28.33
N LEU A 27 -0.09 17.68 -28.86
CA LEU A 27 0.86 18.72 -29.27
C LEU A 27 1.60 19.33 -28.07
N LEU A 28 0.92 19.52 -26.93
CA LEU A 28 1.54 19.97 -25.69
C LEU A 28 2.56 18.94 -25.18
N ALA A 29 2.20 17.66 -25.15
CA ALA A 29 3.07 16.57 -24.72
C ALA A 29 4.33 16.47 -25.58
N GLN A 30 4.25 16.80 -26.87
CA GLN A 30 5.40 16.86 -27.80
C GLN A 30 6.27 18.10 -27.63
N SER A 31 5.87 19.09 -26.84
CA SER A 31 6.71 20.27 -26.60
C SER A 31 7.98 19.87 -25.85
N ALA A 32 9.14 20.32 -26.35
CA ALA A 32 10.46 19.87 -25.88
C ALA A 32 10.64 19.81 -24.34
N PRO A 33 10.25 20.82 -23.53
CA PRO A 33 10.40 20.74 -22.08
C PRO A 33 9.48 19.67 -21.46
N ILE A 34 8.22 19.57 -21.90
CA ILE A 34 7.23 18.63 -21.37
C ILE A 34 7.58 17.19 -21.75
N ALA A 35 7.93 16.95 -23.02
CA ALA A 35 8.33 15.64 -23.51
C ALA A 35 9.51 15.08 -22.71
N ARG A 36 10.55 15.91 -22.52
CA ARG A 36 11.74 15.52 -21.75
C ARG A 36 11.40 15.21 -20.30
N ASP A 37 10.65 16.07 -19.62
CA ASP A 37 10.35 15.88 -18.20
C ASP A 37 9.46 14.63 -17.98
N THR A 38 8.49 14.39 -18.85
CA THR A 38 7.57 13.24 -18.76
C THR A 38 8.25 11.91 -19.13
N GLU A 39 9.13 11.90 -20.13
CA GLU A 39 9.95 10.72 -20.47
C GLU A 39 10.94 10.39 -19.35
N GLN A 40 11.57 11.41 -18.76
CA GLN A 40 12.42 11.25 -17.60
C GLN A 40 11.64 10.70 -16.41
N PHE A 41 10.40 11.18 -16.19
CA PHE A 41 9.50 10.64 -15.18
C PHE A 41 9.24 9.15 -15.37
N LYS A 42 8.75 8.74 -16.54
CA LYS A 42 8.43 7.35 -16.83
C LYS A 42 9.62 6.41 -16.73
N SER A 43 10.80 6.84 -17.19
CA SER A 43 12.00 5.99 -17.24
C SER A 43 12.69 5.82 -15.88
N LYS A 44 12.72 6.87 -15.05
CA LYS A 44 13.46 6.87 -13.78
C LYS A 44 12.60 6.57 -12.56
N LEU A 45 11.27 6.68 -12.64
CA LEU A 45 10.42 6.56 -11.46
C LEU A 45 10.67 5.24 -10.70
N LYS A 46 10.84 4.13 -11.41
CA LYS A 46 11.13 2.81 -10.83
C LYS A 46 12.39 2.78 -9.94
N ASP A 47 13.32 3.70 -10.14
CA ASP A 47 14.57 3.78 -9.37
C ASP A 47 14.41 4.68 -8.12
N ILE A 48 13.25 5.33 -7.95
CA ILE A 48 12.95 6.25 -6.84
C ILE A 48 12.37 5.47 -5.66
N GLN A 49 13.16 5.33 -4.62
CA GLN A 49 12.89 4.60 -3.39
C GLN A 49 12.53 5.54 -2.24
N THR A 50 13.07 6.76 -2.24
CA THR A 50 12.91 7.73 -1.15
C THR A 50 12.41 9.10 -1.62
N SER A 51 11.84 9.86 -0.69
CA SER A 51 11.44 11.25 -0.95
C SER A 51 12.65 12.10 -1.37
N ASP A 52 13.84 11.85 -0.82
CA ASP A 52 15.06 12.58 -1.17
C ASP A 52 15.45 12.37 -2.63
N GLN A 53 15.35 11.13 -3.13
CA GLN A 53 15.63 10.83 -4.54
C GLN A 53 14.63 11.51 -5.49
N LEU A 54 13.34 11.55 -5.12
CA LEU A 54 12.35 12.32 -5.89
C LEU A 54 12.66 13.81 -5.87
N MET A 55 13.07 14.33 -4.71
CA MET A 55 13.37 15.74 -4.51
C MET A 55 14.63 16.19 -5.24
N ASP A 56 15.64 15.32 -5.38
CA ASP A 56 16.91 15.65 -6.02
C ASP A 56 16.79 15.83 -7.55
N ASP A 57 15.82 15.17 -8.18
CA ASP A 57 15.54 15.34 -9.60
C ASP A 57 14.43 16.39 -9.83
N ARG A 58 14.86 17.61 -10.22
CA ARG A 58 13.93 18.73 -10.43
C ARG A 58 12.95 18.53 -11.59
N ALA A 59 13.24 17.66 -12.56
CA ALA A 59 12.29 17.33 -13.61
C ALA A 59 11.21 16.39 -13.07
N MET A 60 11.64 15.37 -12.30
CA MET A 60 10.71 14.45 -11.62
C MET A 60 9.77 15.20 -10.68
N LEU A 61 10.34 16.05 -9.83
CA LEU A 61 9.58 16.82 -8.85
C LEU A 61 8.56 17.76 -9.52
N ARG A 62 8.88 18.31 -10.71
CA ARG A 62 7.95 19.16 -11.47
C ARG A 62 6.74 18.38 -11.96
N VAL A 63 6.97 17.19 -12.53
CA VAL A 63 5.90 16.31 -13.00
C VAL A 63 5.06 15.85 -11.80
N ALA A 64 5.72 15.38 -10.75
CA ALA A 64 5.07 14.91 -9.53
C ALA A 64 4.23 15.99 -8.87
N LEU A 65 4.77 17.19 -8.60
CA LEU A 65 3.98 18.28 -7.99
C LEU A 65 2.87 18.77 -8.93
N GLY A 66 3.16 18.91 -10.23
CA GLY A 66 2.18 19.43 -11.17
C GLY A 66 0.99 18.49 -11.39
N ALA A 67 1.20 17.17 -11.33
CA ALA A 67 0.10 16.19 -11.33
C ALA A 67 -0.92 16.42 -10.20
N PHE A 68 -0.46 16.95 -9.06
CA PHE A 68 -1.31 17.28 -7.90
C PHE A 68 -1.66 18.78 -7.84
N GLY A 69 -1.26 19.58 -8.83
CA GLY A 69 -1.48 21.03 -8.90
C GLY A 69 -0.68 21.85 -7.90
N LEU A 70 0.47 21.35 -7.48
CA LEU A 70 1.38 21.97 -6.50
C LEU A 70 2.59 22.61 -7.19
N ASP A 71 2.43 23.03 -8.45
CA ASP A 71 3.51 23.50 -9.33
C ASP A 71 4.27 24.69 -8.73
N GLU A 72 3.54 25.58 -8.08
CA GLU A 72 4.05 26.81 -7.46
C GLU A 72 5.01 26.54 -6.30
N ASP A 73 4.91 25.36 -5.67
CA ASP A 73 5.71 24.96 -4.52
C ASP A 73 7.02 24.25 -4.89
N ILE A 74 7.38 24.19 -6.17
CA ILE A 74 8.62 23.54 -6.61
C ILE A 74 9.89 24.09 -5.91
N ASN A 75 9.85 25.35 -5.45
CA ASN A 75 10.95 25.97 -4.71
C ASN A 75 10.85 25.76 -3.18
N ASN A 76 9.70 25.31 -2.66
CA ASN A 76 9.45 25.08 -1.23
C ASN A 76 9.94 23.69 -0.77
N ARG A 77 11.18 23.34 -1.13
CA ARG A 77 11.73 21.97 -1.01
C ARG A 77 11.60 21.37 0.39
N ALA A 78 11.95 22.14 1.43
CA ALA A 78 11.90 21.65 2.81
C ALA A 78 10.46 21.36 3.29
N PHE A 79 9.49 22.13 2.80
CA PHE A 79 8.08 21.91 3.12
C PHE A 79 7.54 20.67 2.40
N ILE A 80 7.83 20.54 1.10
CA ILE A 80 7.45 19.36 0.32
C ILE A 80 8.07 18.08 0.87
N LYS A 81 9.36 18.09 1.24
CA LYS A 81 10.01 16.94 1.89
C LYS A 81 9.27 16.54 3.17
N LYS A 82 8.96 17.50 4.06
CA LYS A 82 8.20 17.22 5.29
C LYS A 82 6.81 16.63 5.03
N ILE A 83 6.16 17.01 3.93
CA ILE A 83 4.86 16.45 3.52
C ILE A 83 5.03 14.99 3.07
N LEU A 84 6.01 14.73 2.20
CA LEU A 84 6.29 13.37 1.69
C LEU A 84 6.76 12.41 2.79
N ASP A 85 7.45 12.93 3.80
CA ASP A 85 7.94 12.18 4.97
C ASP A 85 6.92 12.13 6.12
N SER A 86 5.70 12.65 5.94
CA SER A 86 4.69 12.64 6.99
C SER A 86 4.14 11.23 7.21
N ASP A 87 4.07 10.79 8.46
CA ASP A 87 3.31 9.60 8.85
C ASP A 87 1.82 9.84 8.62
N LEU A 88 1.22 9.11 7.67
CA LEU A 88 -0.17 9.29 7.28
C LEU A 88 -1.15 8.59 8.22
N THR A 89 -0.66 7.68 9.08
CA THR A 89 -1.46 7.01 10.11
C THR A 89 -1.70 7.91 11.32
N ASP A 90 -0.78 8.83 11.61
CA ASP A 90 -0.99 9.88 12.60
C ASP A 90 -1.90 11.00 12.06
N GLY A 91 -3.13 11.08 12.57
CA GLY A 91 -4.07 12.16 12.25
C GLY A 91 -3.54 13.58 12.59
N LYS A 92 -2.47 13.70 13.39
CA LYS A 92 -1.80 14.97 13.72
C LYS A 92 -0.58 15.27 12.83
N SER A 93 -0.25 14.44 11.86
CA SER A 93 0.85 14.69 10.94
C SER A 93 0.59 15.93 10.06
N LEU A 94 1.68 16.51 9.53
CA LEU A 94 1.61 17.74 8.75
C LEU A 94 0.68 17.58 7.55
N ALA A 95 0.85 16.52 6.75
CA ALA A 95 0.02 16.24 5.58
C ALA A 95 -1.48 16.15 5.94
N ASN A 96 -1.83 15.48 7.04
CA ASN A 96 -3.22 15.32 7.49
C ASN A 96 -3.86 16.66 7.93
N ARG A 97 -3.08 17.54 8.56
CA ARG A 97 -3.56 18.82 9.12
C ARG A 97 -3.63 19.96 8.13
N LEU A 98 -3.00 19.84 6.96
CA LEU A 98 -3.06 20.89 5.94
C LEU A 98 -4.50 21.12 5.48
N ALA A 99 -4.85 22.40 5.36
CA ALA A 99 -6.15 22.83 4.82
C ALA A 99 -6.26 22.43 3.35
N ASP A 100 -5.18 22.59 2.60
CA ASP A 100 -5.10 22.15 1.21
C ASP A 100 -4.83 20.64 1.14
N LYS A 101 -5.87 19.90 0.75
CA LYS A 101 -5.83 18.44 0.66
C LYS A 101 -5.01 17.91 -0.51
N ARG A 102 -4.54 18.76 -1.42
CA ARG A 102 -3.62 18.33 -2.51
C ARG A 102 -2.30 17.81 -1.95
N TYR A 103 -1.78 18.40 -0.87
CA TYR A 103 -0.58 17.90 -0.22
C TYR A 103 -0.79 16.53 0.42
N LEU A 104 -1.96 16.30 1.01
CA LEU A 104 -2.32 14.99 1.54
C LEU A 104 -2.46 13.96 0.42
N ALA A 105 -3.12 14.30 -0.69
CA ALA A 105 -3.23 13.45 -1.85
C ALA A 105 -1.86 13.11 -2.45
N PHE A 106 -0.96 14.10 -2.53
CA PHE A 106 0.41 13.92 -2.99
C PHE A 106 1.21 12.99 -2.07
N ALA A 107 1.14 13.23 -0.74
CA ALA A 107 1.79 12.38 0.24
C ALA A 107 1.24 10.95 0.22
N LYS A 108 -0.08 10.78 0.10
CA LYS A 108 -0.73 9.46 -0.03
C LYS A 108 -0.34 8.73 -1.31
N ALA A 109 -0.25 9.47 -2.42
CA ALA A 109 0.03 8.87 -3.71
C ALA A 109 1.41 8.23 -3.78
N PHE A 110 2.42 8.92 -3.24
CA PHE A 110 3.77 8.38 -3.19
C PHE A 110 4.00 7.55 -1.93
N ASN A 111 3.50 7.97 -0.77
CA ASN A 111 3.58 7.24 0.50
C ASN A 111 5.02 6.84 0.89
N PHE A 112 5.98 7.77 0.84
CA PHE A 112 7.38 7.48 1.19
C PHE A 112 7.61 7.05 2.65
N ALA A 113 6.70 7.43 3.55
CA ALA A 113 6.81 7.17 4.98
C ALA A 113 5.91 6.01 5.49
N GLY A 114 5.14 5.35 4.62
CA GLY A 114 4.20 4.29 5.00
C GLY A 114 4.48 2.95 4.31
N GLU A 115 3.97 1.87 4.90
CA GLU A 115 4.24 0.49 4.43
C GLU A 115 3.47 0.12 3.15
N GLY A 116 2.33 0.77 2.87
CA GLY A 116 1.45 0.42 1.75
C GLY A 116 1.88 0.85 0.34
N GLY A 117 3.15 1.25 0.16
CA GLY A 117 3.69 1.63 -1.16
C GLY A 117 2.97 2.79 -1.87
N PRO A 118 3.39 3.16 -3.09
CA PRO A 118 2.73 4.17 -3.89
C PRO A 118 1.37 3.69 -4.44
N SER A 119 0.29 4.46 -4.23
CA SER A 119 -1.07 4.10 -4.67
C SER A 119 -1.93 5.32 -5.01
N LEU A 120 -2.71 5.24 -6.08
CA LEU A 120 -3.58 6.35 -6.54
C LEU A 120 -5.04 6.21 -6.09
N THR A 121 -5.42 5.12 -5.43
CA THR A 121 -6.81 4.86 -5.03
C THR A 121 -7.17 5.49 -3.68
N SER A 122 -8.11 6.43 -3.71
CA SER A 122 -8.76 6.97 -2.51
C SER A 122 -10.16 6.38 -2.35
N THR A 123 -10.41 5.70 -1.22
CA THR A 123 -11.67 5.62 -0.41
C THR A 123 -12.39 4.26 -0.28
N LYS A 124 -12.42 3.74 0.96
CA LYS A 124 -13.57 3.25 1.79
C LYS A 124 -13.13 3.19 3.28
N SER A 125 -14.06 3.09 4.25
CA SER A 125 -13.77 3.12 5.71
C SER A 125 -12.80 2.00 6.11
N ALA A 126 -11.54 2.39 6.27
CA ALA A 126 -10.42 1.50 6.55
C ALA A 126 -10.62 0.70 7.86
N GLU A 127 -11.37 1.22 8.83
CA GLU A 127 -11.55 0.59 10.15
C GLU A 127 -12.45 -0.66 10.13
N GLU A 128 -13.51 -0.69 9.32
CA GLU A 128 -14.42 -1.85 9.25
C GLU A 128 -13.83 -2.98 8.39
N VAL A 129 -13.14 -2.60 7.30
CA VAL A 129 -12.44 -3.53 6.42
C VAL A 129 -11.18 -4.06 7.11
N SER A 130 -10.42 -3.23 7.84
CA SER A 130 -9.24 -3.67 8.59
C SER A 130 -9.57 -4.69 9.68
N ALA A 131 -10.66 -4.50 10.44
CA ALA A 131 -11.04 -5.44 11.49
C ALA A 131 -11.45 -6.82 10.93
N GLN A 132 -12.10 -6.86 9.76
CA GLN A 132 -12.47 -8.12 9.09
C GLN A 132 -11.30 -8.76 8.34
N LEU A 133 -10.37 -7.97 7.79
CA LEU A 133 -9.16 -8.47 7.13
C LEU A 133 -8.11 -8.97 8.14
N ALA A 134 -8.06 -8.41 9.34
CA ALA A 134 -7.15 -8.82 10.41
C ALA A 134 -7.45 -10.24 10.93
N SER A 135 -8.70 -10.70 10.86
CA SER A 135 -9.06 -12.07 11.26
C SER A 135 -8.71 -13.15 10.23
N ILE A 136 -8.39 -12.78 8.99
CA ILE A 136 -8.02 -13.74 7.94
C ILE A 136 -6.54 -14.10 8.09
N GLN A 137 -6.26 -15.35 8.45
CA GLN A 137 -4.91 -15.87 8.66
C GLN A 137 -4.47 -16.81 7.54
N THR A 138 -5.43 -17.49 6.90
CA THR A 138 -5.21 -18.45 5.82
C THR A 138 -6.08 -18.14 4.61
N ALA A 139 -5.70 -18.63 3.42
CA ALA A 139 -6.54 -18.47 2.23
C ALA A 139 -7.91 -19.14 2.42
N ASP A 140 -7.95 -20.22 3.19
CA ASP A 140 -9.17 -20.95 3.49
C ASP A 140 -10.14 -20.12 4.35
N ASP A 141 -9.66 -19.28 5.26
CA ASP A 141 -10.52 -18.39 6.04
C ASP A 141 -11.32 -17.45 5.13
N LEU A 142 -10.69 -16.91 4.08
CA LEU A 142 -11.35 -16.05 3.10
C LEU A 142 -12.24 -16.86 2.15
N LEU A 143 -11.77 -18.01 1.66
CA LEU A 143 -12.50 -18.84 0.70
C LEU A 143 -13.74 -19.50 1.32
N ASN A 144 -13.72 -19.78 2.63
CA ASN A 144 -14.83 -20.34 3.39
C ASN A 144 -15.87 -19.31 3.84
N ASP A 145 -15.65 -18.00 3.61
CA ASP A 145 -16.66 -16.95 3.77
C ASP A 145 -17.11 -16.41 2.39
N PRO A 146 -18.20 -16.95 1.81
CA PRO A 146 -18.67 -16.54 0.48
C PRO A 146 -19.08 -15.06 0.38
N SER A 147 -19.45 -14.44 1.51
CA SER A 147 -19.88 -13.04 1.54
C SER A 147 -18.67 -12.13 1.49
N LEU A 148 -17.68 -12.43 2.32
CA LEU A 148 -16.41 -11.71 2.36
C LEU A 148 -15.60 -11.92 1.08
N LEU A 149 -15.55 -13.15 0.56
CA LEU A 149 -14.91 -13.43 -0.73
C LEU A 149 -15.53 -12.61 -1.86
N ARG A 150 -16.87 -12.57 -1.94
CA ARG A 150 -17.58 -11.78 -2.96
C ARG A 150 -17.29 -10.29 -2.83
N ALA A 151 -17.30 -9.76 -1.61
CA ALA A 151 -17.00 -8.35 -1.34
C ALA A 151 -15.54 -8.00 -1.70
N THR A 152 -14.61 -8.92 -1.39
CA THR A 152 -13.19 -8.80 -1.70
C THR A 152 -12.96 -8.80 -3.20
N LEU A 153 -13.40 -9.84 -3.92
CA LEU A 153 -13.23 -9.93 -5.36
C LEU A 153 -13.84 -8.74 -6.10
N LYS A 154 -15.02 -8.26 -5.65
CA LYS A 154 -15.63 -7.04 -6.18
C LYS A 154 -14.76 -5.79 -5.97
N THR A 155 -14.09 -5.67 -4.84
CA THR A 155 -13.17 -4.54 -4.57
C THR A 155 -12.00 -4.52 -5.54
N PHE A 156 -11.48 -5.70 -5.91
CA PHE A 156 -10.39 -5.85 -6.86
C PHE A 156 -10.83 -6.00 -8.31
N GLY A 157 -12.14 -6.04 -8.61
CA GLY A 157 -12.69 -6.26 -9.95
C GLY A 157 -12.50 -7.69 -10.49
N LEU A 158 -12.38 -8.67 -9.62
CA LEU A 158 -12.11 -10.09 -9.92
C LEU A 158 -13.36 -10.98 -9.76
N GLU A 159 -14.56 -10.43 -9.98
CA GLU A 159 -15.81 -11.13 -9.70
C GLU A 159 -16.00 -12.42 -10.51
N ASP A 160 -15.40 -12.47 -11.71
CA ASP A 160 -15.48 -13.62 -12.63
C ASP A 160 -14.75 -14.85 -12.09
N ASP A 161 -13.75 -14.68 -11.23
CA ASP A 161 -12.97 -15.77 -10.63
C ASP A 161 -13.59 -16.36 -9.36
N ARG A 162 -14.77 -15.88 -8.95
CA ARG A 162 -15.42 -16.29 -7.71
C ARG A 162 -15.56 -17.80 -7.53
N THR A 163 -15.69 -18.56 -8.61
CA THR A 163 -15.81 -20.03 -8.55
C THR A 163 -14.48 -20.77 -8.73
N ASN A 164 -13.39 -20.06 -8.98
CA ASN A 164 -12.07 -20.62 -9.24
C ASN A 164 -11.25 -20.68 -7.94
N THR A 165 -11.76 -21.40 -6.95
CA THR A 165 -11.22 -21.40 -5.57
C THR A 165 -9.76 -21.86 -5.50
N TYR A 166 -9.39 -22.90 -6.26
CA TYR A 166 -8.01 -23.38 -6.31
C TYR A 166 -7.04 -22.30 -6.84
N PHE A 167 -7.41 -21.64 -7.93
CA PHE A 167 -6.61 -20.54 -8.48
C PHE A 167 -6.49 -19.39 -7.50
N LEU A 168 -7.60 -18.97 -6.87
CA LEU A 168 -7.57 -17.92 -5.85
C LEU A 168 -6.72 -18.29 -4.64
N GLN A 169 -6.73 -19.56 -4.23
CA GLN A 169 -5.86 -20.07 -3.18
C GLN A 169 -4.37 -19.95 -3.57
N GLN A 170 -4.01 -20.29 -4.81
CA GLN A 170 -2.64 -20.12 -5.32
C GLN A 170 -2.23 -18.65 -5.38
N VAL A 171 -3.15 -17.75 -5.76
CA VAL A 171 -2.91 -16.30 -5.73
C VAL A 171 -2.69 -15.82 -4.30
N LEU A 172 -3.61 -16.12 -3.38
CA LEU A 172 -3.59 -15.63 -2.00
C LEU A 172 -2.39 -16.15 -1.19
N ASN A 173 -1.91 -17.36 -1.49
CA ASN A 173 -0.73 -17.95 -0.86
C ASN A 173 0.59 -17.62 -1.59
N SER A 174 0.56 -16.78 -2.62
CA SER A 174 1.78 -16.39 -3.35
C SER A 174 2.68 -15.52 -2.48
N ASP A 175 3.97 -15.87 -2.41
CA ASP A 175 4.98 -15.02 -1.81
C ASP A 175 5.38 -13.90 -2.76
N LEU A 176 4.93 -12.68 -2.49
CA LEU A 176 5.19 -11.55 -3.39
C LEU A 176 6.66 -11.08 -3.38
N GLY A 177 7.47 -11.52 -2.43
CA GLY A 177 8.92 -11.30 -2.43
C GLY A 177 9.65 -12.15 -3.48
N ASP A 178 9.07 -13.26 -3.92
CA ASP A 178 9.59 -14.08 -5.02
C ASP A 178 9.06 -13.57 -6.36
N GLU A 179 9.94 -13.04 -7.22
CA GLU A 179 9.59 -12.61 -8.59
C GLU A 179 8.93 -13.74 -9.41
N ASN A 180 9.20 -14.99 -9.05
CA ASN A 180 8.61 -16.16 -9.66
C ASN A 180 7.41 -16.70 -8.88
N SER A 181 6.80 -15.99 -7.95
CA SER A 181 5.58 -16.51 -7.31
C SER A 181 4.41 -16.57 -8.28
N PHE A 182 3.40 -17.38 -7.95
CA PHE A 182 2.26 -17.61 -8.84
C PHE A 182 1.59 -16.28 -9.22
N ALA A 183 1.31 -15.41 -8.26
CA ALA A 183 0.75 -14.08 -8.50
C ALA A 183 1.66 -13.18 -9.35
N ASN A 184 2.97 -13.14 -9.09
CA ASN A 184 3.92 -12.31 -9.85
C ASN A 184 4.08 -12.73 -11.33
N ARG A 185 3.77 -13.99 -11.66
CA ARG A 185 3.78 -14.48 -13.05
C ARG A 185 2.48 -14.17 -13.82
N LEU A 186 1.40 -13.77 -13.15
CA LEU A 186 0.13 -13.51 -13.81
C LEU A 186 0.17 -12.17 -14.55
N SER A 187 -0.46 -12.12 -15.72
CA SER A 187 -0.48 -10.89 -16.54
C SER A 187 -1.42 -9.82 -16.01
N ASP A 188 -2.38 -10.21 -15.16
CA ASP A 188 -3.35 -9.29 -14.57
C ASP A 188 -2.85 -8.84 -13.19
N PRO A 189 -2.50 -7.55 -13.02
CA PRO A 189 -1.91 -7.01 -11.79
C PRO A 189 -2.89 -7.03 -10.61
N ARG A 190 -4.19 -7.23 -10.85
CA ARG A 190 -5.21 -7.28 -9.80
C ARG A 190 -5.01 -8.48 -8.87
N TYR A 191 -4.40 -9.57 -9.34
CA TYR A 191 -4.09 -10.73 -8.50
C TYR A 191 -2.91 -10.48 -7.56
N VAL A 192 -1.90 -9.72 -7.99
CA VAL A 192 -0.81 -9.27 -7.11
C VAL A 192 -1.37 -8.36 -6.03
N ALA A 193 -2.20 -7.38 -6.41
CA ALA A 193 -2.86 -6.49 -5.46
C ALA A 193 -3.77 -7.24 -4.47
N LEU A 194 -4.45 -8.30 -4.92
CA LEU A 194 -5.24 -9.18 -4.05
C LEU A 194 -4.35 -9.94 -3.05
N ALA A 195 -3.27 -10.57 -3.51
CA ALA A 195 -2.35 -11.29 -2.64
C ALA A 195 -1.69 -10.35 -1.60
N GLU A 196 -1.27 -9.16 -2.04
CA GLU A 196 -0.63 -8.13 -1.20
C GLU A 196 -1.56 -7.64 -0.10
N ALA A 197 -2.84 -7.45 -0.40
CA ALA A 197 -3.81 -6.92 0.56
C ALA A 197 -4.05 -7.84 1.77
N PHE A 198 -3.83 -9.14 1.62
CA PHE A 198 -4.00 -10.11 2.71
C PHE A 198 -2.68 -10.56 3.32
N ASP A 199 -1.60 -10.54 2.54
CA ASP A 199 -0.25 -11.00 2.87
C ASP A 199 -0.24 -12.31 3.67
N LEU A 200 -0.97 -13.31 3.17
CA LEU A 200 -1.11 -14.59 3.87
C LEU A 200 0.20 -15.36 3.88
N ALA A 201 1.03 -15.20 2.85
CA ALA A 201 2.39 -15.70 2.84
C ALA A 201 3.25 -15.05 3.94
N GLY A 202 3.14 -13.74 4.17
CA GLY A 202 3.78 -13.06 5.31
C GLY A 202 3.28 -13.54 6.66
N LYS A 203 1.96 -13.62 6.86
CA LYS A 203 1.34 -14.12 8.09
C LYS A 203 1.71 -15.57 8.41
N ALA A 204 1.74 -16.43 7.40
CA ALA A 204 2.22 -17.80 7.54
C ALA A 204 3.68 -17.81 7.99
N ARG A 205 4.56 -17.03 7.34
CA ARG A 205 5.96 -16.89 7.75
C ARG A 205 6.12 -16.38 9.19
N ASP A 206 5.28 -15.45 9.64
CA ASP A 206 5.31 -14.97 11.03
C ASP A 206 4.93 -16.08 12.03
N ARG A 207 3.87 -16.85 11.74
CA ARG A 207 3.47 -18.00 12.55
C ARG A 207 4.54 -19.08 12.59
N ASP A 208 5.20 -19.32 11.45
CA ASP A 208 6.15 -20.39 11.26
C ASP A 208 7.59 -19.99 11.68
N SER A 209 7.78 -18.72 12.07
CA SER A 209 9.03 -18.17 12.58
C SER A 209 9.38 -18.66 13.99
N LEU A 210 10.61 -18.40 14.42
CA LEU A 210 11.07 -18.64 15.81
C LEU A 210 10.19 -17.93 16.85
N TYR A 211 9.65 -16.76 16.51
CA TYR A 211 8.76 -16.00 17.40
C TYR A 211 7.38 -16.64 17.50
N GLY A 212 6.82 -17.07 16.38
CA GLY A 212 5.55 -17.81 16.34
C GLY A 212 5.67 -19.15 17.08
N PHE A 213 6.76 -19.88 16.83
CA PHE A 213 7.12 -21.10 17.55
C PHE A 213 7.22 -20.88 19.07
N ALA A 214 8.00 -19.87 19.51
CA ALA A 214 8.13 -19.59 20.93
C ALA A 214 6.81 -19.20 21.61
N THR A 215 5.93 -18.50 20.88
CA THR A 215 4.58 -18.14 21.36
C THR A 215 3.72 -19.39 21.56
N LEU A 216 3.74 -20.30 20.57
CA LEU A 216 2.98 -21.55 20.63
C LEU A 216 3.41 -22.44 21.81
N PHE A 217 4.70 -22.45 22.15
CA PHE A 217 5.25 -23.23 23.24
C PHE A 217 5.32 -22.50 24.59
N ALA A 218 4.95 -21.22 24.68
CA ALA A 218 5.17 -20.35 25.86
C ALA A 218 4.70 -20.97 27.18
N ASP A 219 3.48 -21.51 27.19
CA ASP A 219 2.85 -22.08 28.38
C ASP A 219 2.93 -23.63 28.42
N LYS A 220 3.49 -24.26 27.39
CA LYS A 220 3.52 -25.73 27.24
C LYS A 220 4.92 -26.33 27.33
N ALA A 221 5.97 -25.54 27.11
CA ALA A 221 7.36 -26.02 27.00
C ALA A 221 7.87 -26.79 28.22
N ALA A 222 7.34 -26.53 29.42
CA ALA A 222 7.73 -27.24 30.63
C ALA A 222 7.00 -28.57 30.86
N ASP A 223 5.84 -28.74 30.22
CA ASP A 223 4.95 -29.88 30.40
C ASP A 223 5.26 -30.99 29.39
N ILE A 224 5.83 -30.65 28.23
CA ILE A 224 6.31 -31.62 27.24
C ILE A 224 7.62 -32.24 27.72
N ARG A 225 7.53 -33.42 28.36
CA ARG A 225 8.66 -34.11 28.98
C ARG A 225 9.01 -35.47 28.35
N THR A 226 8.20 -35.97 27.43
CA THR A 226 8.47 -37.23 26.71
C THR A 226 8.12 -37.10 25.22
N PRO A 227 8.68 -37.97 24.34
CA PRO A 227 8.30 -38.01 22.93
C PRO A 227 6.79 -38.15 22.73
N GLU A 228 6.14 -39.03 23.48
CA GLU A 228 4.71 -39.31 23.37
C GLU A 228 3.88 -38.08 23.73
N ALA A 229 4.28 -37.33 24.76
CA ALA A 229 3.61 -36.09 25.16
C ALA A 229 3.64 -35.03 24.05
N LEU A 230 4.72 -34.97 23.26
CA LEU A 230 4.78 -34.09 22.09
C LEU A 230 3.94 -34.62 20.94
N MET A 231 3.96 -35.94 20.70
CA MET A 231 3.20 -36.58 19.62
C MET A 231 1.69 -36.51 19.82
N ASP A 232 1.21 -36.51 21.07
CA ASP A 232 -0.20 -36.31 21.42
C ASP A 232 -0.68 -34.87 21.17
N GLU A 233 0.23 -33.92 20.92
CA GLU A 233 -0.05 -32.52 20.62
C GLU A 233 0.29 -32.21 19.15
N PRO A 234 -0.59 -32.53 18.18
CA PRO A 234 -0.28 -32.51 16.75
C PRO A 234 0.12 -31.12 16.23
N GLU A 235 -0.42 -30.06 16.81
CA GLU A 235 -0.05 -28.68 16.47
C GLU A 235 1.39 -28.35 16.90
N LEU A 236 1.80 -28.80 18.09
CA LEU A 236 3.15 -28.60 18.60
C LEU A 236 4.17 -29.45 17.83
N LEU A 237 3.82 -30.70 17.53
CA LEU A 237 4.65 -31.57 16.71
C LEU A 237 4.84 -30.99 15.30
N ALA A 238 3.76 -30.54 14.67
CA ALA A 238 3.82 -29.92 13.34
C ALA A 238 4.73 -28.68 13.34
N ALA A 239 4.58 -27.80 14.34
CA ALA A 239 5.45 -26.63 14.47
C ALA A 239 6.92 -27.00 14.72
N ALA A 240 7.18 -28.03 15.53
CA ALA A 240 8.52 -28.56 15.77
C ALA A 240 9.16 -29.13 14.51
N LEU A 241 8.43 -29.91 13.71
CA LEU A 241 8.95 -30.40 12.43
C LEU A 241 9.14 -29.26 11.43
N GLN A 242 8.18 -28.34 11.36
CA GLN A 242 8.19 -27.23 10.41
C GLN A 242 9.36 -26.26 10.63
N ILE A 243 9.67 -25.87 11.87
CA ILE A 243 10.78 -24.94 12.13
C ILE A 243 12.15 -25.53 11.75
N PHE A 244 12.27 -26.86 11.68
CA PHE A 244 13.43 -27.57 11.15
C PHE A 244 13.30 -27.94 9.67
N GLY A 245 12.17 -27.67 9.01
CA GLY A 245 11.95 -28.05 7.61
C GLY A 245 11.81 -29.56 7.40
N LEU A 246 11.33 -30.29 8.40
CA LEU A 246 11.15 -31.75 8.44
C LEU A 246 9.68 -32.17 8.29
N GLN A 247 8.79 -31.27 7.87
CA GLN A 247 7.36 -31.53 7.73
C GLN A 247 7.01 -32.65 6.75
N ALA A 248 7.90 -32.96 5.80
CA ALA A 248 7.71 -34.06 4.85
C ALA A 248 7.78 -35.45 5.52
N ASP A 249 8.40 -35.54 6.69
CA ASP A 249 8.58 -36.79 7.45
C ASP A 249 7.50 -36.97 8.53
N ALA A 250 6.53 -36.05 8.62
CA ALA A 250 5.42 -36.14 9.57
C ALA A 250 4.53 -37.39 9.36
N ASP A 251 4.61 -38.00 8.17
CA ASP A 251 3.91 -39.24 7.82
C ASP A 251 4.61 -40.51 8.35
N ASP A 252 5.81 -40.41 8.92
CA ASP A 252 6.56 -41.51 9.55
C ASP A 252 6.71 -41.30 11.07
N PRO A 253 5.65 -41.58 11.86
CA PRO A 253 5.66 -41.34 13.30
C PRO A 253 6.69 -42.20 14.05
N GLU A 254 7.01 -43.41 13.54
CA GLU A 254 8.00 -44.30 14.17
C GLU A 254 9.41 -43.70 14.08
N LEU A 255 9.77 -43.13 12.93
CA LEU A 255 11.03 -42.41 12.77
C LEU A 255 11.11 -41.20 13.69
N ILE A 256 10.05 -40.38 13.71
CA ILE A 256 10.04 -39.15 14.52
C ILE A 256 10.12 -39.46 16.01
N GLU A 257 9.39 -40.47 16.50
CA GLU A 257 9.48 -40.93 17.89
C GLU A 257 10.91 -41.39 18.22
N ALA A 258 11.53 -42.21 17.36
CA ALA A 258 12.89 -42.70 17.55
C ALA A 258 13.95 -41.59 17.54
N VAL A 259 13.77 -40.56 16.71
CA VAL A 259 14.61 -39.36 16.71
C VAL A 259 14.45 -38.59 18.03
N LEU A 260 13.22 -38.30 18.45
CA LEU A 260 12.95 -37.56 19.69
C LEU A 260 13.44 -38.31 20.94
N ALA A 261 13.39 -39.64 20.94
CA ALA A 261 13.87 -40.50 22.02
C ALA A 261 15.40 -40.70 22.04
N SER A 262 16.13 -40.17 21.05
CA SER A 262 17.57 -40.42 20.90
C SER A 262 18.40 -39.77 22.02
N ASP A 263 19.31 -40.53 22.61
CA ASP A 263 20.39 -40.00 23.45
C ASP A 263 21.51 -39.46 22.56
N LEU A 264 21.72 -38.15 22.59
CA LEU A 264 22.70 -37.49 21.74
C LEU A 264 24.15 -37.71 22.20
N THR A 265 24.37 -38.25 23.40
CA THR A 265 25.70 -38.66 23.88
C THR A 265 26.12 -40.03 23.35
N ASP A 266 25.16 -40.83 22.85
CA ASP A 266 25.40 -42.09 22.15
C ASP A 266 25.55 -41.83 20.64
N ASP A 267 26.77 -41.97 20.12
CA ASP A 267 27.08 -41.83 18.69
C ASP A 267 26.26 -42.80 17.80
N THR A 268 25.65 -43.84 18.36
CA THR A 268 24.84 -44.84 17.65
C THR A 268 23.32 -44.59 17.73
N SER A 269 22.89 -43.53 18.41
CA SER A 269 21.46 -43.17 18.47
C SER A 269 20.90 -42.79 17.10
N VAL A 270 19.59 -42.97 16.91
CA VAL A 270 18.94 -42.79 15.60
C VAL A 270 19.23 -41.40 15.05
N ALA A 271 19.04 -40.36 15.86
CA ALA A 271 19.29 -38.98 15.45
C ALA A 271 20.76 -38.70 15.02
N ASN A 272 21.75 -39.33 15.67
CA ASN A 272 23.17 -39.19 15.34
C ASN A 272 23.59 -39.96 14.08
N THR A 273 22.89 -41.06 13.75
CA THR A 273 23.19 -41.89 12.58
C THR A 273 22.60 -41.37 11.26
N LEU A 274 21.61 -40.49 11.32
CA LEU A 274 21.00 -39.88 10.14
C LEU A 274 21.95 -38.85 9.49
N GLU A 275 22.04 -38.86 8.17
CA GLU A 275 22.91 -37.91 7.44
C GLU A 275 22.46 -36.45 7.62
N ASP A 276 21.15 -36.24 7.74
CA ASP A 276 20.57 -34.91 7.94
C ASP A 276 20.63 -34.51 9.42
N LYS A 277 21.53 -33.57 9.72
CA LYS A 277 21.79 -33.07 11.08
C LYS A 277 20.60 -32.36 11.71
N ARG A 278 19.55 -32.04 10.94
CA ARG A 278 18.33 -31.44 11.47
C ARG A 278 17.59 -32.36 12.43
N TYR A 279 17.70 -33.69 12.28
CA TYR A 279 17.12 -34.64 13.24
C TYR A 279 17.82 -34.59 14.61
N ALA A 280 19.16 -34.55 14.63
CA ALA A 280 19.91 -34.36 15.87
C ALA A 280 19.62 -33.01 16.52
N ALA A 281 19.50 -31.94 15.72
CA ALA A 281 19.10 -30.63 16.22
C ALA A 281 17.67 -30.63 16.81
N LEU A 282 16.71 -31.28 16.15
CA LEU A 282 15.35 -31.47 16.65
C LEU A 282 15.34 -32.22 17.99
N ALA A 283 16.07 -33.34 18.08
CA ALA A 283 16.20 -34.09 19.33
C ALA A 283 16.82 -33.23 20.44
N ASN A 284 17.84 -32.42 20.13
CA ASN A 284 18.52 -31.53 21.09
C ASN A 284 17.62 -30.41 21.65
N VAL A 285 16.58 -30.01 20.91
CA VAL A 285 15.62 -29.00 21.39
C VAL A 285 14.89 -29.48 22.64
N PHE A 286 14.44 -30.74 22.63
CA PHE A 286 13.65 -31.33 23.69
C PHE A 286 14.52 -32.09 24.70
N ASP A 287 15.50 -32.84 24.19
CA ASP A 287 16.49 -33.63 24.93
C ASP A 287 15.85 -34.53 26.01
N PHE A 288 14.87 -35.33 25.58
CA PHE A 288 14.09 -36.18 26.48
C PHE A 288 14.95 -37.25 27.18
N ALA A 289 16.02 -37.72 26.54
CA ALA A 289 16.95 -38.68 27.13
C ALA A 289 17.71 -38.08 28.32
N ALA A 290 18.32 -36.90 28.16
CA ALA A 290 19.00 -36.22 29.27
C ALA A 290 18.01 -35.76 30.36
N MET A 291 16.79 -35.37 29.97
CA MET A 291 15.74 -35.05 30.93
C MET A 291 15.38 -36.27 31.80
N ALA A 292 15.20 -37.44 31.20
CA ALA A 292 14.90 -38.67 31.91
C ALA A 292 16.07 -39.10 32.84
N GLU A 293 17.32 -38.92 32.40
CA GLU A 293 18.50 -39.15 33.24
C GLU A 293 18.54 -38.21 34.45
N ALA A 294 18.29 -36.92 34.25
CA ALA A 294 18.24 -35.92 35.31
C ALA A 294 17.11 -36.20 36.32
N ASP A 295 15.91 -36.56 35.85
CA ASP A 295 14.77 -36.91 36.71
C ASP A 295 15.02 -38.18 37.54
N ALA A 296 15.90 -39.08 37.07
CA ALA A 296 16.28 -40.28 37.79
C ALA A 296 17.25 -40.02 38.95
N ASP A 297 17.97 -38.89 38.95
CA ASP A 297 18.83 -38.48 40.07
C ASP A 297 18.08 -37.57 41.05
N PRO A 298 17.73 -38.05 42.26
CA PRO A 298 17.00 -37.26 43.25
C PRO A 298 17.77 -36.04 43.79
N ASN A 299 19.05 -35.88 43.45
CA ASN A 299 19.88 -34.73 43.83
C ASN A 299 20.22 -33.79 42.66
N ALA A 300 19.77 -34.11 41.43
CA ALA A 300 20.01 -33.25 40.28
C ALA A 300 19.18 -31.95 40.36
N GLU A 301 19.72 -30.87 39.80
CA GLU A 301 18.95 -29.66 39.57
C GLU A 301 17.87 -29.91 38.50
N ALA A 302 16.78 -29.13 38.55
CA ALA A 302 15.71 -29.26 37.57
C ALA A 302 16.26 -29.04 36.15
N PHE A 303 16.11 -30.06 35.30
CA PHE A 303 16.56 -30.00 33.92
C PHE A 303 15.84 -28.87 33.17
N THR A 304 16.63 -28.04 32.47
CA THR A 304 16.10 -26.96 31.63
C THR A 304 16.47 -27.22 30.17
N SER A 305 15.48 -27.59 29.36
CA SER A 305 15.68 -27.94 27.95
C SER A 305 16.02 -26.72 27.09
N THR A 306 16.60 -26.98 25.92
CA THR A 306 16.89 -25.94 24.91
C THR A 306 15.60 -25.24 24.46
N LEU A 307 14.48 -25.98 24.35
CA LEU A 307 13.15 -25.43 24.13
C LEU A 307 12.78 -24.38 25.18
N GLN A 308 12.89 -24.70 26.46
CA GLN A 308 12.57 -23.75 27.54
C GLN A 308 13.48 -22.52 27.51
N LYS A 309 14.78 -22.70 27.21
CA LYS A 309 15.73 -21.58 27.08
C LYS A 309 15.33 -20.65 25.94
N VAL A 310 15.02 -21.18 24.75
CA VAL A 310 14.66 -20.35 23.60
C VAL A 310 13.33 -19.65 23.80
N VAL A 311 12.32 -20.36 24.33
CA VAL A 311 11.00 -19.80 24.63
C VAL A 311 11.12 -18.65 25.63
N LYS A 312 11.81 -18.87 26.75
CA LYS A 312 12.06 -17.83 27.75
C LYS A 312 12.82 -16.64 27.16
N THR A 313 13.83 -16.92 26.34
CA THR A 313 14.65 -15.88 25.72
C THR A 313 13.79 -15.03 24.80
N VAL A 314 13.05 -15.64 23.88
CA VAL A 314 12.20 -14.96 22.89
C VAL A 314 11.08 -14.18 23.57
N SER A 315 10.34 -14.81 24.49
CA SER A 315 9.20 -14.20 25.20
C SER A 315 9.58 -13.04 26.12
N ALA A 316 10.87 -12.85 26.43
CA ALA A 316 11.35 -11.68 27.17
C ALA A 316 11.41 -10.38 26.34
N ARG A 317 11.21 -10.46 25.02
CA ARG A 317 11.30 -9.31 24.10
C ARG A 317 9.93 -8.69 23.84
N THR A 318 9.92 -7.36 23.68
CA THR A 318 8.72 -6.59 23.32
C THR A 318 8.49 -6.49 21.82
N SER A 319 9.49 -6.81 21.00
CA SER A 319 9.45 -6.76 19.53
C SER A 319 10.37 -7.81 18.92
N GLN A 320 10.07 -8.21 17.68
CA GLN A 320 10.90 -9.12 16.89
C GLN A 320 12.14 -8.40 16.36
N VAL A 321 13.19 -9.15 16.00
CA VAL A 321 14.34 -8.58 15.27
C VAL A 321 13.98 -8.41 13.80
N GLU A 322 14.27 -7.24 13.23
CA GLU A 322 13.88 -6.90 11.86
C GLU A 322 14.98 -7.16 10.84
N THR A 323 16.24 -7.15 11.27
CA THR A 323 17.39 -7.40 10.39
C THR A 323 18.35 -8.43 10.97
N PRO A 324 19.15 -9.10 10.12
CA PRO A 324 20.23 -9.97 10.60
C PRO A 324 21.17 -9.24 11.58
N ALA A 325 21.45 -7.96 11.33
CA ALA A 325 22.31 -7.17 12.19
C ALA A 325 21.75 -7.01 13.62
N ASP A 326 20.42 -6.98 13.77
CA ASP A 326 19.79 -6.85 15.08
C ASP A 326 19.85 -8.15 15.87
N LEU A 327 19.71 -9.31 15.20
CA LEU A 327 19.98 -10.61 15.82
C LEU A 327 21.40 -10.69 16.40
N PHE A 328 22.42 -10.28 15.63
CA PHE A 328 23.81 -10.38 16.08
C PHE A 328 24.23 -9.31 17.10
N LYS A 329 23.46 -8.23 17.24
CA LYS A 329 23.63 -7.29 18.37
C LYS A 329 23.03 -7.86 19.66
N ASP A 330 21.99 -8.68 19.55
CA ASP A 330 21.36 -9.36 20.68
C ASP A 330 22.06 -10.69 20.98
N ILE A 331 23.13 -10.61 21.77
CA ILE A 331 23.97 -11.76 22.13
C ILE A 331 23.15 -12.90 22.73
N SER A 332 22.16 -12.59 23.56
CA SER A 332 21.31 -13.60 24.22
C SER A 332 20.42 -14.33 23.22
N LEU A 333 19.78 -13.61 22.28
CA LEU A 333 18.98 -14.24 21.23
C LEU A 333 19.86 -15.08 20.32
N MET A 334 20.97 -14.49 19.84
CA MET A 334 21.92 -15.16 18.94
C MET A 334 22.39 -16.49 19.53
N LEU A 335 22.82 -16.51 20.80
CA LEU A 335 23.29 -17.74 21.45
C LEU A 335 22.18 -18.77 21.62
N ALA A 336 21.00 -18.36 22.10
CA ALA A 336 19.86 -19.26 22.26
C ALA A 336 19.42 -19.88 20.93
N THR A 337 19.44 -19.08 19.85
CA THR A 337 19.12 -19.55 18.50
C THR A 337 20.18 -20.48 17.94
N PHE A 338 21.47 -20.21 18.16
CA PHE A 338 22.54 -21.10 17.72
C PHE A 338 22.46 -22.44 18.44
N GLU A 339 22.18 -22.44 19.74
CA GLU A 339 21.93 -23.66 20.52
C GLU A 339 20.68 -24.41 19.99
N PHE A 340 19.59 -23.69 19.70
CA PHE A 340 18.34 -24.27 19.19
C PHE A 340 18.53 -24.98 17.84
N PHE A 341 19.28 -24.41 16.91
CA PHE A 341 19.56 -25.02 15.60
C PHE A 341 20.83 -25.88 15.57
N ASP A 342 21.46 -26.12 16.73
CA ASP A 342 22.74 -26.83 16.87
C ASP A 342 23.85 -26.27 15.94
N LEU A 343 23.93 -24.95 15.83
CA LEU A 343 24.93 -24.25 15.04
C LEU A 343 26.20 -23.98 15.85
N PRO A 344 27.39 -24.03 15.22
CA PRO A 344 28.64 -23.72 15.90
C PRO A 344 28.67 -22.26 16.36
N SER A 345 29.13 -22.00 17.58
CA SER A 345 29.26 -20.65 18.18
C SER A 345 30.72 -20.14 18.24
N ARG A 346 31.56 -20.58 17.30
CA ARG A 346 32.98 -20.16 17.20
C ARG A 346 33.11 -18.73 16.64
N SER A 347 34.25 -18.07 16.85
CA SER A 347 34.43 -16.67 16.43
C SER A 347 34.25 -16.43 14.92
N ASP A 348 34.47 -17.45 14.09
CA ASP A 348 34.30 -17.44 12.63
C ASP A 348 32.86 -17.77 12.18
N SER A 349 32.03 -18.38 13.04
CA SER A 349 30.69 -18.81 12.65
C SER A 349 29.67 -17.68 12.63
N VAL A 350 29.82 -16.66 13.47
CA VAL A 350 28.92 -15.50 13.53
C VAL A 350 28.92 -14.71 12.21
N PRO A 351 30.07 -14.31 11.62
CA PRO A 351 30.08 -13.67 10.30
C PRO A 351 29.59 -14.57 9.17
N PHE A 352 29.71 -15.89 9.30
CA PHE A 352 29.19 -16.83 8.32
C PHE A 352 27.66 -16.91 8.38
N ALA A 353 27.08 -17.10 9.58
CA ALA A 353 25.64 -17.09 9.81
C ALA A 353 25.00 -15.76 9.36
N SER A 354 25.68 -14.63 9.60
CA SER A 354 25.21 -13.33 9.12
C SER A 354 25.14 -13.24 7.60
N ARG A 355 26.11 -13.83 6.87
CA ARG A 355 26.06 -13.89 5.40
C ARG A 355 24.98 -14.86 4.89
N ILE A 356 24.72 -15.95 5.60
CA ILE A 356 23.60 -16.86 5.30
C ILE A 356 22.27 -16.09 5.41
N LEU A 357 22.04 -15.40 6.52
CA LEU A 357 20.82 -14.63 6.75
C LEU A 357 20.62 -13.45 5.79
N GLY A 358 21.71 -12.90 5.25
CA GLY A 358 21.66 -11.85 4.23
C GLY A 358 21.70 -12.37 2.78
N SER A 359 21.62 -13.68 2.56
CA SER A 359 21.61 -14.25 1.22
C SER A 359 20.25 -14.09 0.55
N ASP A 360 20.26 -13.76 -0.74
CA ASP A 360 19.05 -13.75 -1.56
C ASP A 360 18.42 -15.15 -1.62
N ARG A 361 17.22 -15.28 -1.05
CA ARG A 361 16.48 -16.55 -0.97
C ARG A 361 16.01 -17.04 -2.33
N ASN A 362 15.76 -16.12 -3.27
CA ASN A 362 15.21 -16.42 -4.59
C ASN A 362 16.28 -16.82 -5.60
N SER A 363 17.54 -16.47 -5.36
CA SER A 363 18.66 -16.88 -6.20
C SER A 363 19.04 -18.35 -5.93
N PRO A 364 18.89 -19.30 -6.88
CA PRO A 364 19.22 -20.72 -6.68
C PRO A 364 20.71 -20.96 -6.39
N THR A 365 21.57 -19.99 -6.71
CA THR A 365 23.01 -20.02 -6.47
C THR A 365 23.45 -19.22 -5.24
N SER A 366 22.51 -18.71 -4.43
CA SER A 366 22.86 -17.97 -3.22
C SER A 366 23.50 -18.89 -2.19
N LEU A 367 24.28 -18.30 -1.27
CA LEU A 367 25.01 -19.07 -0.26
C LEU A 367 24.06 -19.93 0.58
N LEU A 368 22.89 -19.39 0.96
CA LEU A 368 21.83 -20.14 1.64
C LEU A 368 21.36 -21.38 0.84
N ASN A 369 21.17 -21.25 -0.47
CA ASN A 369 20.60 -22.30 -1.32
C ASN A 369 21.60 -23.38 -1.74
N VAL A 370 22.91 -23.08 -1.75
CA VAL A 370 23.95 -24.04 -2.16
C VAL A 370 24.71 -24.67 -0.99
N TYR A 371 24.53 -24.17 0.23
CA TYR A 371 25.27 -24.68 1.39
C TYR A 371 24.73 -26.06 1.84
N PRO A 372 25.58 -27.08 2.06
CA PRO A 372 25.11 -28.45 2.29
C PRO A 372 24.37 -28.68 3.62
N ASP A 373 24.72 -27.95 4.68
CA ASP A 373 24.15 -28.16 6.01
C ASP A 373 22.79 -27.46 6.14
N GLN A 374 21.72 -28.25 6.04
CA GLN A 374 20.33 -27.79 6.02
C GLN A 374 19.90 -27.08 7.31
N ARG A 375 20.64 -27.23 8.42
CA ARG A 375 20.36 -26.48 9.67
C ARG A 375 20.50 -24.98 9.46
N TYR A 376 21.38 -24.52 8.56
CA TYR A 376 21.50 -23.11 8.22
C TYR A 376 20.30 -22.60 7.42
N ARG A 377 19.64 -23.48 6.66
CA ARG A 377 18.40 -23.16 5.97
C ARG A 377 17.25 -23.04 6.97
N ALA A 378 17.08 -24.04 7.83
CA ALA A 378 16.11 -24.00 8.93
C ALA A 378 16.30 -22.75 9.82
N PHE A 379 17.55 -22.46 10.20
CA PHE A 379 17.91 -21.25 10.93
C PHE A 379 17.52 -19.98 10.18
N ALA A 380 17.79 -19.89 8.88
CA ALA A 380 17.41 -18.72 8.11
C ALA A 380 15.89 -18.59 7.99
N ASP A 381 15.18 -19.67 7.68
CA ASP A 381 13.73 -19.71 7.52
C ASP A 381 12.99 -19.37 8.83
N ALA A 382 13.58 -19.69 9.98
CA ALA A 382 13.04 -19.35 11.29
C ALA A 382 13.06 -17.84 11.60
N PHE A 383 13.81 -17.03 10.84
CA PHE A 383 13.71 -15.58 10.91
C PHE A 383 13.00 -15.06 9.65
N ASN A 384 11.83 -14.46 9.85
CA ASN A 384 11.12 -13.73 8.81
C ASN A 384 11.75 -12.35 8.56
N PHE A 385 13.08 -12.30 8.42
CA PHE A 385 13.72 -11.09 7.91
C PHE A 385 13.18 -10.88 6.51
N LYS A 386 12.48 -9.75 6.30
CA LYS A 386 12.11 -9.32 4.95
C LYS A 386 13.37 -9.41 4.10
N ASP A 387 13.29 -10.08 2.95
CA ASP A 387 14.36 -10.00 1.95
C ASP A 387 14.69 -8.51 1.80
N GLN A 388 15.97 -8.15 1.76
CA GLN A 388 16.33 -6.73 1.57
C GLN A 388 15.56 -6.24 0.37
N ASP A 389 14.58 -5.38 0.62
CA ASP A 389 13.48 -5.13 -0.30
C ASP A 389 14.06 -4.96 -1.70
N ALA A 390 13.54 -5.73 -2.67
CA ALA A 390 13.49 -5.24 -4.04
C ALA A 390 12.71 -3.92 -3.92
N GLY A 391 13.45 -2.82 -3.75
CA GLY A 391 12.89 -1.61 -3.15
C GLY A 391 11.63 -1.16 -3.88
N ARG A 392 10.71 -0.50 -3.17
CA ARG A 392 9.52 0.21 -3.67
C ARG A 392 9.22 -0.05 -5.15
N THR A 393 8.27 -0.93 -5.39
CA THR A 393 7.70 -1.14 -6.71
C THR A 393 6.56 -0.14 -6.94
N TYR A 394 6.48 0.38 -8.15
CA TYR A 394 5.38 1.27 -8.56
C TYR A 394 4.33 0.44 -9.29
N PRO A 395 3.03 0.57 -8.95
CA PRO A 395 1.96 -0.12 -9.67
C PRO A 395 2.01 0.14 -11.17
N ALA A 396 1.65 -0.86 -11.97
CA ALA A 396 1.52 -0.68 -13.41
C ALA A 396 0.57 0.49 -13.71
N GLY A 397 0.97 1.38 -14.62
CA GLY A 397 0.18 2.57 -14.96
C GLY A 397 0.36 3.76 -14.01
N PHE A 398 1.03 3.61 -12.86
CA PHE A 398 1.22 4.72 -11.91
C PHE A 398 1.93 5.91 -12.57
N ALA A 399 3.05 5.64 -13.27
CA ALA A 399 3.81 6.68 -13.95
C ALA A 399 3.00 7.35 -15.06
N GLU A 400 2.24 6.55 -15.82
CA GLU A 400 1.35 7.00 -16.88
C GLU A 400 0.27 7.94 -16.34
N THR A 401 -0.42 7.56 -15.26
CA THR A 401 -1.48 8.36 -14.65
C THR A 401 -0.94 9.65 -14.04
N VAL A 402 0.22 9.63 -13.37
CA VAL A 402 0.84 10.86 -12.86
C VAL A 402 1.22 11.79 -14.02
N VAL A 403 1.77 11.25 -15.12
CA VAL A 403 2.07 12.03 -16.31
C VAL A 403 0.82 12.59 -16.98
N GLU A 404 -0.26 11.81 -17.06
CA GLU A 404 -1.54 12.25 -17.63
C GLU A 404 -2.14 13.41 -16.81
N ASN A 405 -2.20 13.28 -15.49
CA ASN A 405 -2.62 14.34 -14.58
C ASN A 405 -1.75 15.60 -14.72
N TYR A 406 -0.43 15.42 -14.90
CA TYR A 406 0.49 16.52 -15.16
C TYR A 406 0.18 17.22 -16.49
N LEU A 407 -0.01 16.46 -17.57
CA LEU A 407 -0.33 17.01 -18.90
C LEU A 407 -1.67 17.74 -18.91
N ASP A 408 -2.68 17.19 -18.23
CA ASP A 408 -3.97 17.85 -18.00
C ASP A 408 -3.78 19.21 -17.32
N ARG A 409 -2.99 19.25 -16.23
CA ARG A 409 -2.73 20.48 -15.49
C ARG A 409 -1.98 21.50 -16.34
N GLN A 410 -0.96 21.08 -17.07
CA GLN A 410 -0.22 21.98 -17.97
C GLN A 410 -1.12 22.51 -19.09
N PHE A 411 -2.01 21.68 -19.63
CA PHE A 411 -2.98 22.11 -20.62
C PHE A 411 -3.92 23.18 -20.06
N GLU A 412 -4.49 22.97 -18.87
CA GLU A 412 -5.31 23.97 -18.18
C GLU A 412 -4.55 25.30 -17.95
N ILE A 413 -3.28 25.24 -17.56
CA ILE A 413 -2.43 26.42 -17.35
C ILE A 413 -2.28 27.20 -18.66
N GLU A 414 -1.92 26.52 -19.75
CA GLU A 414 -1.76 27.14 -21.06
C GLU A 414 -3.07 27.74 -21.56
N ILE A 415 -4.20 27.05 -21.36
CA ILE A 415 -5.52 27.60 -21.66
C ILE A 415 -5.80 28.85 -20.82
N GLY A 416 -5.48 28.84 -19.52
CA GLY A 416 -5.71 29.99 -18.65
C GLY A 416 -4.85 31.21 -18.98
N ASN A 417 -3.68 31.01 -19.58
CA ASN A 417 -2.86 32.10 -20.09
C ASN A 417 -3.54 32.82 -21.26
N ALA A 418 -4.36 32.10 -22.04
CA ALA A 418 -5.13 32.66 -23.15
C ALA A 418 -6.52 33.17 -22.70
N ASP A 419 -7.22 32.39 -21.88
CA ASP A 419 -8.56 32.67 -21.37
C ASP A 419 -8.74 32.07 -19.95
N PRO A 420 -8.70 32.91 -18.90
CA PRO A 420 -8.88 32.48 -17.51
C PRO A 420 -10.22 31.81 -17.23
N THR A 421 -11.29 32.22 -17.92
CA THR A 421 -12.64 31.66 -17.76
C THR A 421 -12.68 30.22 -18.27
N LEU A 422 -12.02 29.93 -19.39
CA LEU A 422 -11.94 28.56 -19.91
C LEU A 422 -11.13 27.64 -19.00
N ARG A 423 -10.06 28.14 -18.36
CA ARG A 423 -9.30 27.37 -17.36
C ARG A 423 -10.17 26.96 -16.17
N ILE A 424 -10.95 27.90 -15.62
CA ILE A 424 -11.85 27.62 -14.49
C ILE A 424 -12.93 26.61 -14.90
N ALA A 425 -13.47 26.72 -16.12
CA ALA A 425 -14.46 25.77 -16.62
C ALA A 425 -13.91 24.35 -16.81
N LEU A 426 -12.64 24.22 -17.24
CA LEU A 426 -11.93 22.95 -17.37
C LEU A 426 -11.63 22.33 -16.01
N SER A 427 -11.21 23.12 -15.02
CA SER A 427 -10.83 22.63 -13.69
C SER A 427 -12.01 22.30 -12.78
N LEU A 428 -13.22 22.79 -13.12
CA LEU A 428 -14.40 22.76 -12.25
C LEU A 428 -14.68 21.39 -11.61
N GLU A 429 -14.64 20.32 -12.41
CA GLU A 429 -14.93 18.95 -11.96
C GLU A 429 -13.98 18.51 -10.85
N ARG A 430 -12.68 18.65 -11.11
CA ARG A 430 -11.62 18.30 -10.16
C ARG A 430 -11.70 19.17 -8.91
N ASP A 431 -11.89 20.47 -9.08
CA ASP A 431 -11.93 21.41 -7.97
C ASP A 431 -13.13 21.09 -7.04
N MET A 432 -14.28 20.70 -7.61
CA MET A 432 -15.43 20.20 -6.83
C MET A 432 -15.12 18.86 -6.14
N ALA A 433 -14.51 17.90 -6.83
CA ALA A 433 -14.10 16.63 -6.25
C ALA A 433 -13.15 16.81 -5.05
N GLN A 434 -12.21 17.77 -5.13
CA GLN A 434 -11.30 18.10 -4.04
C GLN A 434 -12.05 18.64 -2.81
N VAL A 435 -13.05 19.50 -3.01
CA VAL A 435 -13.89 20.01 -1.93
C VAL A 435 -14.71 18.89 -1.28
N ILE A 436 -15.26 17.98 -2.10
CA ILE A 436 -16.04 16.82 -1.61
C ILE A 436 -15.17 15.89 -0.77
N ALA A 437 -13.96 15.58 -1.24
CA ALA A 437 -13.02 14.72 -0.52
C ALA A 437 -12.52 15.34 0.79
N GLY A 438 -12.43 16.68 0.86
CA GLY A 438 -11.97 17.40 2.04
C GLY A 438 -13.01 17.57 3.16
N ALA A 439 -14.28 17.23 2.92
CA ALA A 439 -15.38 17.54 3.83
C ALA A 439 -16.42 16.40 3.92
N SER A 440 -16.75 16.00 5.15
CA SER A 440 -17.67 14.90 5.45
C SER A 440 -19.16 15.30 5.39
N THR A 441 -19.48 16.58 5.57
CA THR A 441 -20.88 17.07 5.55
C THR A 441 -21.12 18.02 4.38
N ASN A 442 -22.35 18.10 3.90
CA ASN A 442 -22.72 19.01 2.82
C ASN A 442 -22.43 20.49 3.17
N SER A 443 -22.72 20.91 4.41
CA SER A 443 -22.43 22.29 4.86
C SER A 443 -20.93 22.58 4.82
N SER A 444 -20.10 21.64 5.28
CA SER A 444 -18.63 21.75 5.20
C SER A 444 -18.13 21.84 3.76
N ARG A 445 -18.78 21.15 2.81
CA ARG A 445 -18.46 21.25 1.38
C ARG A 445 -18.76 22.64 0.82
N TRP A 446 -19.89 23.26 1.18
CA TRP A 446 -20.18 24.64 0.77
C TRP A 446 -19.19 25.66 1.33
N TYR A 447 -18.71 25.48 2.56
CA TYR A 447 -17.59 26.30 3.06
C TYR A 447 -16.30 26.06 2.27
N GLY A 448 -16.04 24.82 1.83
CA GLY A 448 -14.94 24.51 0.93
C GLY A 448 -15.07 25.19 -0.44
N VAL A 449 -16.27 25.21 -1.02
CA VAL A 449 -16.59 25.98 -2.24
C VAL A 449 -16.28 27.46 -2.03
N LEU A 450 -16.75 28.05 -0.93
CA LEU A 450 -16.47 29.44 -0.60
C LEU A 450 -14.99 29.68 -0.35
N ALA A 451 -14.25 28.76 0.27
CA ALA A 451 -12.81 28.92 0.51
C ALA A 451 -11.98 28.85 -0.78
N SER A 452 -12.46 28.13 -1.80
CA SER A 452 -11.82 28.01 -3.11
C SER A 452 -12.13 29.21 -3.99
N LYS A 453 -11.11 30.01 -4.34
CA LYS A 453 -11.29 31.18 -5.22
C LYS A 453 -11.91 30.83 -6.58
N PRO A 454 -11.45 29.79 -7.32
CA PRO A 454 -12.08 29.40 -8.58
C PRO A 454 -13.53 28.98 -8.43
N LEU A 455 -13.86 28.14 -7.43
CA LEU A 455 -15.23 27.69 -7.24
C LEU A 455 -16.15 28.81 -6.79
N ARG A 456 -15.68 29.68 -5.90
CA ARG A 456 -16.42 30.89 -5.50
C ARG A 456 -16.75 31.74 -6.72
N GLU A 457 -15.78 31.98 -7.61
CA GLU A 457 -16.01 32.74 -8.84
C GLU A 457 -17.07 32.07 -9.74
N VAL A 458 -17.00 30.75 -9.89
CA VAL A 458 -17.99 29.97 -10.66
C VAL A 458 -19.39 30.18 -10.11
N PHE A 459 -19.59 29.94 -8.82
CA PHE A 459 -20.91 30.01 -8.20
C PHE A 459 -21.41 31.45 -8.09
N GLU A 460 -20.58 32.43 -7.75
CA GLU A 460 -20.99 33.85 -7.73
C GLU A 460 -21.44 34.31 -9.12
N THR A 461 -20.71 33.93 -10.17
CA THR A 461 -21.06 34.30 -11.54
C THR A 461 -22.29 33.54 -12.04
N ALA A 462 -22.34 32.22 -11.86
CA ALA A 462 -23.47 31.38 -12.25
C ALA A 462 -24.77 31.82 -11.56
N PHE A 463 -24.67 32.29 -10.32
CA PHE A 463 -25.79 32.77 -9.52
C PHE A 463 -26.08 34.27 -9.65
N GLN A 464 -25.30 35.00 -10.46
CA GLN A 464 -25.41 36.45 -10.64
C GLN A 464 -25.40 37.20 -9.31
N LEU A 465 -24.49 36.83 -8.42
CA LEU A 465 -24.33 37.47 -7.13
C LEU A 465 -23.63 38.82 -7.29
N PRO A 466 -24.13 39.88 -6.64
CA PRO A 466 -23.47 41.18 -6.68
C PRO A 466 -22.16 41.15 -5.90
N ALA A 467 -21.23 42.05 -6.22
CA ALA A 467 -19.94 42.15 -5.51
C ALA A 467 -20.07 42.39 -4.00
N SER A 468 -21.21 42.93 -3.52
CA SER A 468 -21.49 43.08 -2.09
C SER A 468 -21.75 41.76 -1.36
N PHE A 469 -21.98 40.67 -2.08
CA PHE A 469 -22.24 39.35 -1.51
C PHE A 469 -21.10 38.89 -0.59
N SER A 470 -19.85 39.14 -0.98
CA SER A 470 -18.68 38.76 -0.19
C SER A 470 -18.56 39.50 1.16
N ALA A 471 -19.35 40.56 1.38
CA ALA A 471 -19.39 41.30 2.64
C ALA A 471 -20.34 40.67 3.67
N LEU A 472 -21.16 39.70 3.28
CA LEU A 472 -22.02 38.96 4.19
C LEU A 472 -21.19 38.05 5.10
N ASP A 473 -21.75 37.67 6.25
CA ASP A 473 -21.16 36.62 7.08
C ASP A 473 -21.11 35.28 6.32
N ILE A 474 -20.10 34.46 6.59
CA ILE A 474 -19.84 33.21 5.85
C ILE A 474 -21.01 32.23 5.92
N ASP A 475 -21.75 32.19 7.03
CA ASP A 475 -22.92 31.32 7.18
C ASP A 475 -24.07 31.79 6.30
N ARG A 476 -24.23 33.11 6.18
CA ARG A 476 -25.21 33.73 5.28
C ARG A 476 -24.83 33.53 3.81
N GLN A 477 -23.55 33.63 3.48
CA GLN A 477 -23.07 33.32 2.13
C GLN A 477 -23.40 31.87 1.76
N SER A 478 -23.04 30.92 2.63
CA SER A 478 -23.31 29.49 2.41
C SER A 478 -24.80 29.18 2.24
N ALA A 479 -25.66 29.75 3.10
CA ALA A 479 -27.10 29.56 3.01
C ALA A 479 -27.70 30.13 1.71
N GLU A 480 -27.24 31.29 1.24
CA GLU A 480 -27.70 31.88 -0.01
C GLU A 480 -27.22 31.08 -1.23
N LEU A 481 -25.98 30.57 -1.22
CA LEU A 481 -25.48 29.68 -2.28
C LEU A 481 -26.32 28.40 -2.36
N GLN A 482 -26.59 27.76 -1.23
CA GLN A 482 -27.45 26.57 -1.15
C GLN A 482 -28.85 26.84 -1.71
N ALA A 483 -29.49 27.93 -1.28
CA ALA A 483 -30.82 28.30 -1.72
C ALA A 483 -30.88 28.67 -3.22
N ARG A 484 -29.80 29.20 -3.81
CA ARG A 484 -29.72 29.45 -5.26
C ARG A 484 -29.46 28.18 -6.05
N SER A 485 -28.59 27.33 -5.52
CA SER A 485 -28.31 26.03 -6.11
C SER A 485 -29.57 25.19 -6.23
N GLU A 486 -30.34 25.08 -5.14
CA GLU A 486 -31.62 24.37 -5.12
C GLU A 486 -32.59 24.91 -6.18
N ARG A 487 -32.70 26.24 -6.30
CA ARG A 487 -33.60 26.88 -7.27
C ARG A 487 -33.18 26.72 -8.73
N LEU A 488 -31.88 26.66 -9.00
CA LEU A 488 -31.34 26.68 -10.35
C LEU A 488 -31.00 25.29 -10.89
N PHE A 489 -30.58 24.39 -10.02
CA PHE A 489 -30.09 23.06 -10.36
C PHE A 489 -30.86 21.93 -9.66
N GLY A 490 -31.89 22.25 -8.87
CA GLY A 490 -32.74 21.25 -8.21
C GLY A 490 -32.08 20.53 -7.02
N THR A 491 -30.88 20.94 -6.63
CA THR A 491 -30.18 20.39 -5.47
C THR A 491 -29.27 21.43 -4.81
N SER A 492 -29.19 21.34 -3.48
CA SER A 492 -28.23 22.05 -2.62
C SER A 492 -27.11 21.12 -2.15
N ASN A 493 -27.07 19.87 -2.60
CA ASN A 493 -26.01 18.93 -2.26
C ASN A 493 -24.82 19.08 -3.22
N VAL A 494 -23.65 19.46 -2.68
CA VAL A 494 -22.44 19.66 -3.50
C VAL A 494 -22.01 18.40 -4.22
N THR A 495 -22.26 17.22 -3.65
CA THR A 495 -21.93 15.94 -4.30
C THR A 495 -22.81 15.68 -5.51
N GLU A 496 -24.12 15.96 -5.41
CA GLU A 496 -25.04 15.83 -6.54
C GLU A 496 -24.72 16.87 -7.62
N LEU A 497 -24.32 18.09 -7.25
CA LEU A 497 -23.85 19.11 -8.21
C LEU A 497 -22.57 18.72 -8.96
N ALA A 498 -21.76 17.82 -8.41
CA ALA A 498 -20.55 17.33 -9.05
C ALA A 498 -20.82 16.16 -10.00
N GLU A 499 -22.06 15.64 -10.07
CA GLU A 499 -22.45 14.62 -11.03
C GLU A 499 -22.56 15.21 -12.44
N THR A 500 -22.37 14.37 -13.47
CA THR A 500 -22.13 14.77 -14.85
C THR A 500 -23.12 15.79 -15.41
N GLU A 501 -24.42 15.62 -15.15
CA GLU A 501 -25.48 16.49 -15.68
C GLU A 501 -25.52 17.85 -14.96
N ALA A 502 -25.62 17.84 -13.63
CA ALA A 502 -25.67 19.08 -12.84
C ALA A 502 -24.38 19.91 -12.99
N LEU A 503 -23.23 19.24 -13.03
CA LEU A 503 -21.93 19.87 -13.25
C LEU A 503 -21.85 20.55 -14.62
N HIS A 504 -22.38 19.88 -15.65
CA HIS A 504 -22.47 20.45 -16.99
C HIS A 504 -23.33 21.73 -16.99
N ASP A 505 -24.47 21.73 -16.30
CA ASP A 505 -25.35 22.89 -16.20
C ASP A 505 -24.71 24.06 -15.44
N VAL A 506 -24.02 23.78 -14.32
CA VAL A 506 -23.24 24.77 -13.58
C VAL A 506 -22.19 25.40 -14.51
N ARG A 507 -21.43 24.56 -15.21
CA ARG A 507 -20.37 25.00 -16.14
C ARG A 507 -20.93 25.86 -17.28
N ARG A 508 -21.99 25.39 -17.93
CA ARG A 508 -22.64 26.10 -19.03
C ARG A 508 -23.14 27.46 -18.58
N ARG A 509 -23.81 27.53 -17.43
CA ARG A 509 -24.32 28.79 -16.87
C ARG A 509 -23.19 29.76 -16.51
N TYR A 510 -22.12 29.27 -15.90
CA TYR A 510 -20.92 30.07 -15.62
C TYR A 510 -20.34 30.67 -16.91
N LEU A 511 -20.12 29.85 -17.94
CA LEU A 511 -19.56 30.28 -19.22
C LEU A 511 -20.45 31.29 -19.96
N LEU A 512 -21.78 31.10 -19.92
CA LEU A 512 -22.74 32.05 -20.51
C LEU A 512 -22.67 33.42 -19.82
N LEU A 513 -22.66 33.42 -18.49
CA LEU A 513 -22.73 34.66 -17.71
C LEU A 513 -21.40 35.40 -17.62
N SER A 514 -20.28 34.67 -17.65
CA SER A 514 -18.93 35.27 -17.73
C SER A 514 -18.71 36.04 -19.03
N ASN A 515 -19.36 35.62 -20.13
CA ASN A 515 -19.28 36.33 -21.41
C ASN A 515 -20.13 37.61 -21.45
N VAL A 516 -21.17 37.70 -20.61
CA VAL A 516 -22.03 38.89 -20.50
C VAL A 516 -21.35 39.98 -19.66
N SER A 517 -20.61 39.60 -18.61
CA SER A 517 -19.90 40.54 -17.74
C SER A 517 -18.62 41.11 -18.36
N SER A 518 -18.00 40.41 -19.33
CA SER A 518 -16.75 40.80 -20.00
C SER A 518 -16.92 41.81 -21.16
N GLY A 519 -18.13 42.34 -21.39
CA GLY A 519 -18.35 43.49 -22.27
C GLY A 519 -18.47 43.19 -23.76
N GLY A 520 -18.61 41.93 -24.17
CA GLY A 520 -18.98 41.58 -25.54
C GLY A 520 -20.45 41.91 -25.80
N ALA A 521 -20.72 42.96 -26.58
CA ALA A 521 -22.09 43.28 -27.03
C ALA A 521 -22.65 42.14 -27.91
N MET A 522 -23.26 41.12 -27.30
CA MET A 522 -24.08 40.16 -28.01
C MET A 522 -25.38 40.85 -28.42
N SER A 523 -25.64 40.89 -29.73
CA SER A 523 -26.94 41.32 -30.23
C SER A 523 -28.02 40.40 -29.67
N SER A 524 -29.19 40.96 -29.35
CA SER A 524 -30.36 40.20 -28.89
C SER A 524 -30.75 39.04 -29.82
N ALA A 525 -30.40 39.13 -31.11
CA ALA A 525 -30.56 38.06 -32.10
C ALA A 525 -29.71 36.81 -31.81
N SER A 526 -28.52 36.98 -31.21
CA SER A 526 -27.60 35.88 -30.90
C SER A 526 -28.07 35.08 -29.68
N ILE A 527 -28.66 35.75 -28.68
CA ILE A 527 -29.24 35.12 -27.48
C ILE A 527 -30.46 34.27 -27.84
N VAL A 528 -31.29 34.76 -28.76
CA VAL A 528 -32.49 34.04 -29.23
C VAL A 528 -32.13 32.81 -30.07
N ALA A 529 -31.08 32.88 -30.89
CA ALA A 529 -30.61 31.74 -31.68
C ALA A 529 -30.08 30.59 -30.80
N THR A 530 -29.36 30.90 -29.72
CA THR A 530 -28.83 29.88 -28.79
C THR A 530 -29.92 29.26 -27.92
N LEU A 531 -31.00 30.00 -27.62
CA LEU A 531 -32.16 29.48 -26.90
C LEU A 531 -33.08 28.61 -27.79
N LEU A 532 -33.16 28.90 -29.08
CA LEU A 532 -33.99 28.13 -30.04
C LEU A 532 -33.28 26.89 -30.59
N GLY A 533 -31.95 26.86 -30.63
CA GLY A 533 -31.18 25.67 -31.05
C GLY A 533 -31.17 24.53 -30.04
N GLY A 534 -31.60 24.76 -28.80
CA GLY A 534 -31.60 23.75 -27.72
C GLY A 534 -32.90 22.95 -27.58
N SER A 535 -33.89 23.17 -28.46
CA SER A 535 -35.21 22.51 -28.38
C SER A 535 -35.49 21.48 -29.48
N GLU A 536 -34.52 21.15 -30.34
CA GLU A 536 -34.72 20.20 -31.46
C GLU A 536 -34.07 18.81 -31.29
N GLU A 537 -33.49 18.48 -30.13
CA GLU A 537 -33.12 17.10 -29.80
C GLU A 537 -33.91 16.61 -28.57
N GLN A 538 -35.10 16.05 -28.83
CA GLN A 538 -35.77 15.06 -27.97
C GLN A 538 -36.06 13.81 -28.79
#